data_AF-C2ET34-F1
#
_entry.id   AF-C2ET34-F1
#
_cell.length_a   1.000
_cell.length_b   1.000
_cell.length_c   1.000
_cell.angle_alpha   90.00
_cell.angle_beta   90.00
_cell.angle_gamma   90.00
#
_symmetry.space_group_name_H-M   'P 1'
#
loop_
_entity.id
_entity.type
_entity.pdbx_description
1 polymer ?
#
loop_
_entity_poly.entity_id
_entity_poly.type
_entity_poly.pdbx_seq_one_letter_code
_entity_poly.pdbx_strand_id
1 'polypeptide(L)' 'GVTGTPEPALRRFELALLGHLGYGVNFTHCAGSGEPVDDTMTYRYREEKGFIASVVIDNKTFTGRQLKALNAREFPDADT' A
#
# COMPACT_ATOMS: atom_id res chain seq x y z
N GLY A 1 0.23 -26.52 13.44
CA GLY A 1 -1.00 -25.77 13.17
C GLY A 1 -0.60 -24.37 12.81
N VAL A 2 -1.01 -23.87 11.65
CA VAL A 2 -0.78 -22.46 11.28
C VAL A 2 -1.79 -21.64 12.08
N THR A 3 -1.37 -21.17 13.26
CA THR A 3 -2.08 -20.14 14.03
C THR A 3 -1.63 -18.78 13.50
N GLY A 4 -2.11 -18.44 12.30
CA GLY A 4 -2.07 -17.09 11.76
C GLY A 4 -3.46 -16.80 11.24
N THR A 5 -3.97 -15.61 11.48
CA THR A 5 -5.24 -15.19 10.89
C THR A 5 -5.19 -15.36 9.36
N PRO A 6 -6.33 -15.59 8.66
CA PRO A 6 -6.32 -15.75 7.20
C PRO A 6 -6.00 -14.45 6.45
N GLU A 7 -6.05 -13.32 7.14
CA GLU A 7 -5.90 -11.96 6.62
C GLU A 7 -4.61 -11.70 5.81
N PRO A 8 -3.40 -12.11 6.24
CA PRO A 8 -2.18 -11.89 5.46
C PRO A 8 -2.12 -12.76 4.20
N ALA A 9 -2.71 -13.96 4.20
CA ALA A 9 -2.79 -14.79 3.01
C ALA A 9 -3.78 -14.20 1.99
N LEU A 10 -4.92 -13.69 2.47
CA LEU A 10 -5.92 -13.00 1.65
C LEU A 10 -5.35 -11.70 1.04
N ARG A 11 -4.70 -10.84 1.83
CA ARG A 11 -4.07 -9.61 1.29
C ARG A 11 -3.04 -9.89 0.21
N ARG A 12 -2.22 -10.93 0.39
CA ARG A 12 -1.23 -11.34 -0.63
C ARG A 12 -1.91 -11.75 -1.93
N PHE A 13 -3.01 -12.48 -1.84
CA PHE A 13 -3.80 -12.90 -3.00
C PHE A 13 -4.45 -11.70 -3.70
N GLU A 14 -5.09 -10.79 -2.95
CA GLU A 14 -5.73 -9.58 -3.49
C GLU A 14 -4.73 -8.68 -4.21
N LEU A 15 -3.54 -8.45 -3.62
CA LEU A 15 -2.47 -7.68 -4.25
C LEU A 15 -1.94 -8.34 -5.53
N ALA A 16 -1.82 -9.68 -5.53
CA ALA A 16 -1.41 -10.41 -6.73
C ALA A 16 -2.46 -10.32 -7.84
N LEU A 17 -3.74 -10.41 -7.49
CA LEU A 17 -4.85 -10.28 -8.44
C LEU A 17 -4.90 -8.88 -9.06
N LEU A 18 -4.77 -7.83 -8.24
CA LEU A 18 -4.72 -6.44 -8.71
C LEU A 18 -3.56 -6.22 -9.69
N GLY A 19 -2.39 -6.81 -9.42
CA GLY A 19 -1.25 -6.78 -10.35
C GLY A 19 -1.57 -7.42 -11.70
N HIS A 20 -2.21 -8.60 -11.71
CA HIS A 20 -2.57 -9.31 -12.95
C HIS A 20 -3.68 -8.61 -13.74
N LEU A 21 -4.60 -7.92 -13.07
CA LEU A 21 -5.64 -7.10 -13.70
C LEU A 21 -5.11 -5.80 -14.32
N GLY A 22 -3.82 -5.51 -14.16
CA GLY A 22 -3.19 -4.31 -14.73
C GLY A 22 -3.39 -3.05 -13.88
N TYR A 23 -3.86 -3.16 -12.62
CA TYR A 23 -4.05 -2.00 -11.75
C TYR A 23 -2.74 -1.35 -11.30
N GLY A 24 -1.59 -2.00 -11.50
CA GLY A 24 -0.27 -1.36 -11.62
C GLY A 24 0.08 -0.30 -10.56
N VAL A 25 -0.45 -0.41 -9.35
CA VAL A 25 -0.29 0.64 -8.34
C VAL A 25 1.17 0.67 -7.92
N ASN A 26 1.83 1.80 -8.15
CA ASN A 26 3.20 2.00 -7.69
C ASN A 26 3.20 2.34 -6.21
N PHE A 27 3.73 1.44 -5.39
CA PHE A 27 3.85 1.61 -3.94
C PHE A 27 5.19 2.24 -3.51
N THR A 28 6.12 2.44 -4.45
CA THR A 28 7.49 2.89 -4.19
C THR A 28 7.73 4.34 -4.59
N HIS A 29 6.90 4.89 -5.48
CA HIS A 29 7.01 6.25 -5.99
C HIS A 29 5.66 6.95 -5.91
N CYS A 30 5.71 8.24 -5.56
CA CYS A 30 4.57 9.13 -5.62
C CYS A 30 4.12 9.34 -7.07
N ALA A 31 2.86 9.09 -7.37
CA ALA A 31 2.33 9.23 -8.73
C ALA A 31 2.22 10.68 -9.22
N GLY A 32 2.19 11.65 -8.30
CA GLY A 32 2.12 13.07 -8.65
C GLY A 32 3.48 13.68 -8.98
N SER A 33 4.50 13.37 -8.17
CA SER A 33 5.83 13.97 -8.28
C SER A 33 6.87 13.05 -8.95
N GLY A 34 6.63 11.74 -8.97
CA GLY A 34 7.63 10.74 -9.38
C GLY A 34 8.70 10.46 -8.33
N GLU A 35 8.67 11.15 -7.19
CA GLU A 35 9.65 10.99 -6.11
C GLU A 35 9.45 9.67 -5.35
N PRO A 36 10.53 9.09 -4.79
CA PRO A 36 10.41 7.89 -3.96
C PRO A 36 9.56 8.14 -2.72
N VAL A 37 8.91 7.07 -2.24
CA VAL A 37 8.09 7.09 -1.04
C VAL A 37 8.97 7.17 0.22
N ASP A 38 8.73 8.19 1.03
CA ASP A 38 9.41 8.41 2.31
C ASP A 38 8.61 7.79 3.46
N ASP A 39 9.29 7.09 4.37
CA ASP A 39 8.65 6.38 5.49
C ASP A 39 7.83 7.29 6.41
N THR A 40 8.24 8.55 6.54
CA THR A 40 7.64 9.52 7.47
C THR A 40 6.53 10.36 6.83
N MET A 41 6.40 10.31 5.51
CA MET A 41 5.42 11.08 4.76
C MET A 41 4.09 10.32 4.63
N THR A 42 3.00 11.06 4.49
CA THR A 42 1.67 10.52 4.22
C THR A 42 1.28 10.67 2.76
N TYR A 43 0.61 9.64 2.26
CA TYR A 43 0.17 9.52 0.88
C TYR A 43 -1.30 9.17 0.85
N ARG A 44 -2.03 9.74 -0.09
CA ARG A 44 -3.43 9.45 -0.31
C ARG A 44 -3.60 8.60 -1.55
N TYR A 45 -4.34 7.51 -1.43
CA TYR A 45 -4.72 6.68 -2.56
C TYR A 45 -5.75 7.40 -3.43
N ARG A 46 -5.47 7.49 -4.73
CA ARG A 46 -6.42 7.93 -5.75
C ARG A 46 -6.59 6.83 -6.79
N GLU A 47 -7.84 6.48 -7.04
CA GLU A 47 -8.23 5.55 -8.09
C GLU A 47 -7.61 6.00 -9.43
N GLU A 48 -7.06 5.03 -10.16
CA GLU A 48 -6.42 5.20 -11.48
C GLU A 48 -5.14 6.06 -11.51
N LYS A 49 -4.80 6.75 -10.41
CA LYS A 49 -3.57 7.55 -10.28
C LYS A 49 -2.54 6.91 -9.35
N GLY A 50 -2.95 6.14 -8.34
CA GLY A 50 -2.07 5.60 -7.31
C GLY A 50 -1.89 6.54 -6.13
N PHE A 51 -0.73 6.50 -5.48
CA PHE A 51 -0.46 7.23 -4.24
C PHE A 51 0.13 8.62 -4.50
N ILE A 52 -0.49 9.65 -3.94
CA ILE A 52 -0.04 11.04 -4.06
C ILE A 52 0.27 11.58 -2.67
N ALA A 53 1.42 12.22 -2.49
CA ALA A 53 1.79 12.88 -1.25
C ALA A 53 0.68 13.87 -0.81
N SER A 54 0.22 13.73 0.43
CA SER A 54 -0.93 14.49 0.94
C SER A 54 -0.83 14.61 2.45
N VAL A 55 -1.09 15.82 2.95
CA VAL A 55 -1.23 16.09 4.40
C VAL A 55 -2.66 15.90 4.90
N VAL A 56 -3.63 15.66 4.00
CA VAL A 56 -5.01 15.36 4.36
C VAL A 56 -5.10 13.93 4.88
N ILE A 57 -5.72 13.78 6.06
CA ILE A 57 -5.91 12.49 6.74
C ILE A 57 -7.37 12.06 6.59
N ASP A 58 -7.59 10.96 5.87
CA ASP A 58 -8.88 10.30 5.70
C ASP A 58 -8.68 8.78 5.51
N ASN A 59 -9.75 8.03 5.30
CA ASN A 59 -9.69 6.56 5.15
C ASN A 59 -8.93 6.08 3.89
N LYS A 60 -8.49 7.00 3.02
CA LYS A 60 -7.61 6.70 1.88
C LYS A 60 -6.15 7.10 2.14
N THR A 61 -5.78 7.43 3.37
CA THR A 61 -4.44 7.88 3.75
C THR A 61 -3.59 6.73 4.28
N PHE A 62 -2.34 6.69 3.82
CA PHE A 62 -1.34 5.68 4.16
C PHE A 62 0.00 6.36 4.44
N THR A 63 0.75 5.84 5.39
CA THR A 63 2.16 6.24 5.60
C THR A 63 3.05 5.57 4.57
N GLY A 64 4.19 6.19 4.25
CA GLY A 64 5.15 5.55 3.35
C GLY A 64 5.67 4.21 3.87
N ARG A 65 5.75 4.04 5.20
CA ARG A 65 6.04 2.74 5.81
C ARG A 65 5.00 1.69 5.46
N GLN A 66 3.71 2.02 5.55
CA GLN A 66 2.62 1.12 5.14
C GLN A 66 2.68 0.81 3.64
N LEU A 67 3.02 1.77 2.78
CA LEU A 67 3.20 1.51 1.35
C LEU A 67 4.37 0.56 1.06
N LYS A 68 5.49 0.70 1.77
CA LYS A 68 6.63 -0.22 1.66
C LYS A 68 6.27 -1.62 2.14
N ALA A 69 5.49 -1.74 3.22
CA ALA A 69 4.96 -3.00 3.71
C ALA A 69 4.02 -3.67 2.68
N LEU A 70 3.13 -2.89 2.04
CA LEU A 70 2.28 -3.35 0.94
C LEU A 70 3.10 -3.84 -0.26
N ASN A 71 4.15 -3.11 -0.63
CA ASN A 71 5.06 -3.50 -1.70
C ASN A 71 5.81 -4.81 -1.38
N ALA A 72 6.30 -4.94 -0.14
CA ALA A 72 6.97 -6.14 0.35
C ALA A 72 6.02 -7.33 0.58
N ARG A 73 4.70 -7.08 0.65
CA ARG A 73 3.66 -8.06 1.00
C ARG A 73 3.87 -8.66 2.38
N GLU A 74 4.40 -7.84 3.28
CA GLU A 74 4.67 -8.16 4.67
C GLU A 74 3.71 -7.36 5.54
N PHE A 75 2.88 -8.06 6.29
CA PHE A 75 1.88 -7.47 7.18
C PHE A 75 2.22 -7.90 8.61
N PRO A 76 3.09 -7.17 9.32
CA PRO A 76 3.31 -7.44 10.73
C PRO A 76 2.01 -7.14 11.48
N ASP A 77 1.48 -8.18 12.11
CA ASP A 77 0.24 -8.24 12.89
C ASP A 77 0.25 -7.15 13.98
N ALA A 78 -0.40 -6.00 13.72
CA ALA A 78 -0.88 -5.03 14.72
C ALA A 78 -1.47 -3.73 14.13
N ASP A 79 -1.11 -3.30 12.90
CA ASP A 79 -1.45 -1.94 12.41
C ASP A 79 -2.03 -1.89 10.99
N THR A 80 -2.47 -3.02 10.45
CA THR A 80 -3.21 -3.05 9.17
C THR A 80 -4.38 -3.98 9.25
#